data_AF-A0A8T2IFK7-F1
#
_entry.id   AF-A0A8T2IFK7-F1
#
_cell.length_a   1.000
_cell.length_b   1.000
_cell.length_c   1.000
_cell.angle_alpha   90.00
_cell.angle_beta   90.00
_cell.angle_gamma   90.00
#
_symmetry.space_group_name_H-M   'P 1'
#
loop_
_entity.id
_entity.type
_entity.pdbx_description
1 polymer ?
#
loop_
_entity_poly.entity_id
_entity_poly.type
_entity_poly.pdbx_seq_one_letter_code
_entity_poly.pdbx_strand_id
1 'polypeptide(L)'
;MVIVTVMVIVTMMVIVTVMIVSDARRLSDLDWFRSSYGDVLQTVRVVASEQTRKARGWVYTPEVDDAVSECGLDQGVSFDWIIPNDGDDDSLQQQLDKLTDFIYGQLNLSKG
;
A
#
# COMPACT_ATOMS: atom_id res chain seq x y z
N MET A 1 6.44 -12.78 -3.45
CA MET A 1 6.43 -11.54 -2.63
C MET A 1 6.33 -10.25 -3.43
N VAL A 2 5.13 -9.94 -3.90
CA VAL A 2 4.74 -8.55 -4.15
C VAL A 2 4.46 -7.94 -2.77
N ILE A 3 5.19 -6.90 -2.38
CA ILE A 3 4.95 -6.27 -1.07
C ILE A 3 3.68 -5.43 -1.19
N VAL A 4 2.61 -5.89 -0.54
CA VAL A 4 1.36 -5.14 -0.46
C VAL A 4 1.42 -4.28 0.81
N THR A 5 1.81 -3.03 0.64
CA THR A 5 1.93 -2.08 1.76
C THR A 5 0.60 -1.35 1.95
N VAL A 6 -0.29 -1.82 2.81
CA VAL A 6 -1.58 -1.15 3.08
C VAL A 6 -1.40 0.02 4.04
N MET A 7 -1.25 1.23 3.51
CA MET A 7 -0.99 2.42 4.31
C MET A 7 -2.28 3.18 4.69
N VAL A 8 -2.67 3.21 5.96
CA VAL A 8 -3.94 3.84 6.40
C VAL A 8 -3.77 4.77 7.60
N ILE A 9 -4.27 6.00 7.44
CA ILE A 9 -4.22 7.11 8.38
C ILE A 9 -5.58 7.31 9.05
N VAL A 10 -5.59 7.60 10.36
CA VAL A 10 -6.84 7.86 11.08
C VAL A 10 -6.62 8.96 12.11
N THR A 11 -7.41 10.02 11.99
CA THR A 11 -7.47 11.15 12.89
C THR A 11 -8.31 10.82 14.12
N MET A 12 -7.77 11.02 15.32
CA MET A 12 -8.58 11.16 16.54
C MET A 12 -8.86 12.66 16.72
N MET A 13 -10.10 13.02 17.07
CA MET A 13 -10.69 14.38 17.09
C MET A 13 -9.92 15.50 17.84
N VAL A 14 -8.71 15.24 18.35
CA VAL A 14 -7.85 16.23 19.02
C VAL A 14 -6.39 16.19 18.51
N ILE A 15 -5.96 15.10 17.85
CA ILE A 15 -4.59 14.93 17.34
C ILE A 15 -4.64 14.25 15.97
N VAL A 16 -4.15 14.95 14.96
CA VAL A 16 -4.01 14.41 13.61
C VAL A 16 -2.81 13.45 13.60
N THR A 17 -3.07 12.14 13.47
CA THR A 17 -2.01 11.11 13.48
C THR A 17 -2.07 10.30 12.18
N VAL A 18 -0.91 10.13 11.55
CA VAL A 18 -0.69 9.24 10.40
C VAL A 18 -0.27 7.88 10.93
N MET A 19 -1.02 6.83 10.57
CA MET A 19 -0.63 5.44 10.83
C MET A 19 -0.26 4.77 9.50
N ILE A 20 0.71 3.87 9.53
CA ILE A 20 1.17 3.14 8.34
C ILE A 20 1.25 1.66 8.73
N VAL A 21 0.49 0.81 8.03
CA VAL A 21 0.52 -0.64 8.23
C VAL A 21 1.29 -1.27 7.06
N SER A 22 2.58 -1.52 7.25
CA SER A 22 3.46 -1.82 6.12
C SER A 22 3.35 -3.24 5.54
N ASP A 23 2.69 -4.16 6.24
CA ASP A 23 2.71 -5.60 5.90
C ASP A 23 1.33 -6.26 6.01
N ALA A 24 0.33 -5.70 5.34
CA ALA A 24 -0.98 -6.32 5.24
C ALA A 24 -1.00 -7.32 4.08
N ARG A 25 -1.29 -8.59 4.39
CA ARG A 25 -1.17 -9.68 3.41
C ARG A 25 -2.50 -10.38 3.13
N ARG A 26 -3.55 -10.11 3.91
CA ARG A 26 -4.83 -10.81 3.81
C ARG A 26 -5.96 -9.86 3.47
N LEU A 27 -6.91 -10.34 2.67
CA LEU A 27 -8.15 -9.63 2.38
C LEU A 27 -8.91 -9.27 3.65
N SER A 28 -8.93 -10.17 4.64
CA SER A 28 -9.55 -9.93 5.95
C SER A 28 -8.97 -8.72 6.68
N ASP A 29 -7.68 -8.43 6.49
CA ASP A 29 -7.04 -7.26 7.09
C ASP A 29 -7.65 -6.00 6.46
N LEU A 30 -7.71 -5.93 5.13
CA LEU A 30 -8.31 -4.79 4.41
C LEU A 30 -9.79 -4.62 4.75
N ASP A 31 -10.56 -5.71 4.82
CA ASP A 31 -11.98 -5.64 5.11
C ASP A 31 -12.23 -5.08 6.52
N TRP A 32 -11.41 -5.49 7.49
CA TRP A 32 -11.45 -4.94 8.84
C TRP A 32 -11.09 -3.44 8.85
N PHE A 33 -10.03 -3.05 8.14
CA PHE A 33 -9.62 -1.64 8.05
C PHE A 33 -10.68 -0.77 7.36
N ARG A 34 -11.25 -1.23 6.24
CA ARG A 34 -12.37 -0.57 5.54
C ARG A 34 -13.56 -0.37 6.45
N SER A 35 -13.94 -1.40 7.20
CA SER A 35 -15.07 -1.33 8.12
C SER A 35 -14.79 -0.41 9.32
N SER A 36 -13.54 -0.34 9.79
CA SER A 36 -13.17 0.42 10.98
C SER A 36 -12.91 1.89 10.71
N TYR A 37 -12.40 2.22 9.52
CA TYR A 37 -11.91 3.56 9.20
C TYR A 37 -12.62 4.23 8.02
N GLY A 38 -13.43 3.50 7.24
CA GLY A 38 -14.28 4.07 6.21
C GLY A 38 -13.51 4.99 5.26
N ASP A 39 -14.01 6.22 5.07
CA ASP A 39 -13.52 7.16 4.06
C ASP A 39 -12.13 7.76 4.34
N VAL A 40 -11.59 7.62 5.56
CA VAL A 40 -10.21 8.07 5.85
C VAL A 40 -9.17 7.00 5.52
N LEU A 41 -9.62 5.79 5.17
CA LEU A 41 -8.77 4.71 4.71
C LEU A 41 -8.16 5.04 3.35
N GLN A 42 -6.84 4.92 3.25
CA GLN A 42 -6.18 4.83 1.95
C GLN A 42 -5.55 3.44 1.80
N THR A 43 -5.60 2.89 0.61
CA THR A 43 -4.98 1.60 0.29
C THR A 43 -3.94 1.82 -0.79
N VAL A 44 -2.72 1.38 -0.51
CA VAL A 44 -1.57 1.55 -1.41
C VAL A 44 -1.08 0.17 -1.81
N ARG A 45 -0.81 -0.03 -3.10
CA ARG A 45 -0.23 -1.26 -3.63
C ARG A 45 1.06 -0.92 -4.34
N VAL A 46 2.19 -1.41 -3.83
CA VAL A 46 3.45 -1.35 -4.56
C VAL A 46 3.56 -2.59 -5.43
N VAL A 47 3.83 -2.41 -6.72
CA VAL A 47 3.99 -3.50 -7.67
C VAL A 47 5.33 -3.40 -8.37
N ALA A 48 5.99 -4.53 -8.56
CA ALA A 48 7.15 -4.63 -9.42
C ALA A 48 6.97 -5.85 -10.32
N SER A 49 7.33 -5.71 -11.59
CA SER A 49 7.33 -6.80 -12.54
C SER A 49 8.21 -7.95 -12.07
N GLU A 50 7.89 -9.14 -12.54
CA GLU A 50 8.69 -10.33 -12.28
C GLU A 50 10.15 -10.15 -12.72
N GLN A 51 10.37 -9.47 -13.85
CA GLN A 51 11.70 -9.16 -14.38
C GLN A 51 12.50 -8.29 -13.41
N THR A 52 11.93 -7.19 -12.92
CA THR A 52 12.58 -6.30 -11.96
C THR A 52 12.90 -7.02 -10.65
N ARG A 53 11.96 -7.85 -10.17
CA ARG A 53 12.18 -8.64 -8.95
C ARG A 53 13.33 -9.64 -9.12
N LYS A 54 13.37 -10.36 -10.24
CA LYS A 54 14.47 -11.28 -10.57
C LYS A 54 15.81 -10.55 -10.66
N ALA A 55 15.84 -9.37 -11.28
CA ALA A 55 17.05 -8.54 -11.36
C ALA A 55 17.57 -8.10 -9.97
N ARG A 56 16.66 -7.95 -8.98
CA ARG A 56 16.99 -7.65 -7.58
C ARG A 56 17.28 -8.90 -6.72
N GLY A 57 17.42 -10.07 -7.34
CA GLY A 57 17.79 -11.32 -6.66
C GLY A 57 16.61 -12.12 -6.10
N TRP A 58 15.36 -11.76 -6.44
CA TRP A 58 14.23 -12.63 -6.12
C TRP A 58 14.28 -13.89 -6.97
N VAL A 59 14.26 -15.04 -6.31
CA VAL A 59 14.17 -16.36 -6.93
C VAL A 59 12.76 -16.88 -6.69
N TYR A 60 12.02 -17.10 -7.78
CA TYR A 60 10.70 -17.70 -7.71
C TYR A 60 10.77 -19.07 -7.03
N THR A 61 10.02 -19.21 -5.94
CA THR A 61 9.94 -20.44 -5.17
C THR A 61 8.48 -20.86 -5.12
N PRO A 62 8.05 -21.86 -5.92
CA PRO A 62 6.62 -22.19 -6.11
C PRO A 62 5.87 -22.38 -4.79
N GLU A 63 6.47 -23.09 -3.83
CA GLU A 63 5.85 -23.38 -2.53
C GLU A 63 5.64 -22.14 -1.64
N VAL A 64 6.35 -21.04 -1.93
CA VAL A 64 6.29 -19.77 -1.18
C VAL A 64 5.51 -18.74 -1.97
N ASP A 65 5.87 -18.50 -3.23
CA ASP A 65 5.28 -17.45 -4.06
C ASP A 65 3.86 -17.77 -4.55
N ASP A 66 3.48 -19.05 -4.66
CA ASP A 66 2.10 -19.45 -5.01
C ASP A 66 1.23 -19.64 -3.75
N ALA A 67 1.80 -19.48 -2.55
CA ALA A 67 1.03 -19.62 -1.33
C ALA A 67 -0.03 -18.51 -1.22
N VAL A 68 -1.21 -18.85 -0.71
CA VAL A 68 -2.32 -17.90 -0.52
C VAL A 68 -1.92 -16.70 0.36
N SER A 69 -0.94 -16.87 1.26
CA SER A 69 -0.38 -15.79 2.07
C SER A 69 0.37 -14.72 1.27
N GLU A 70 0.80 -15.02 0.04
CA GLU A 70 1.52 -14.10 -0.85
C GLU A 70 0.63 -13.54 -1.97
N CYS A 71 -0.48 -14.22 -2.30
CA CYS A 71 -1.42 -13.82 -3.36
C CYS A 71 -2.78 -13.30 -2.84
N GLY A 72 -2.98 -13.22 -1.52
CA GLY A 72 -4.27 -12.93 -0.89
C GLY A 72 -4.89 -11.57 -1.25
N LEU A 73 -4.13 -10.69 -1.91
CA LEU A 73 -4.54 -9.35 -2.33
C LEU A 73 -4.37 -9.11 -3.84
N ASP A 74 -4.11 -10.16 -4.63
CA ASP A 74 -3.84 -10.04 -6.06
C ASP A 74 -5.11 -9.97 -6.92
N GLN A 75 -6.25 -10.39 -6.38
CA GLN A 75 -7.53 -10.42 -7.08
C GLN A 75 -8.66 -9.83 -6.22
N GLY A 76 -9.58 -9.11 -6.85
CA GLY A 76 -10.80 -8.62 -6.20
C GLY A 76 -10.60 -7.44 -5.23
N VAL A 77 -9.42 -6.81 -5.23
CA VAL A 77 -9.12 -5.65 -4.39
C VAL A 77 -8.92 -4.41 -5.25
N SER A 78 -9.74 -3.38 -5.01
CA SER A 78 -9.47 -2.03 -5.49
C SER A 78 -8.54 -1.32 -4.51
N PHE A 79 -7.43 -0.80 -5.02
CA PHE A 79 -6.50 0.03 -4.28
C PHE A 79 -6.66 1.50 -4.70
N ASP A 80 -6.55 2.43 -3.75
CA ASP A 80 -6.62 3.87 -4.03
C ASP A 80 -5.37 4.35 -4.77
N TRP A 81 -4.22 3.75 -4.44
CA TRP A 81 -2.94 4.03 -5.04
C TRP A 81 -2.25 2.75 -5.50
N ILE A 82 -1.76 2.75 -6.74
CA ILE A 82 -0.87 1.70 -7.25
C ILE A 82 0.45 2.37 -7.62
N ILE A 83 1.55 1.92 -7.02
CA ILE A 83 2.91 2.45 -7.20
C ILE A 83 3.76 1.40 -7.92
N PRO A 84 3.97 1.53 -9.24
CA PRO A 84 4.97 0.78 -9.96
C PRO A 84 6.39 1.07 -9.47
N ASN A 85 7.12 0.02 -9.12
CA ASN A 85 8.52 0.02 -8.70
C ASN A 85 9.38 -0.75 -9.72
N ASP A 86 9.12 -0.48 -11.00
CA ASP A 86 9.88 -0.99 -12.15
C ASP A 86 10.85 0.06 -12.72
N GLY A 87 10.62 1.34 -12.40
CA GLY A 87 11.45 2.47 -12.83
C GLY A 87 12.70 2.66 -11.99
N ASP A 88 13.35 3.80 -12.23
CA ASP A 88 14.46 4.29 -11.41
C ASP A 88 13.96 4.97 -10.13
N ASP A 89 14.92 5.34 -9.27
CA ASP A 89 14.65 5.98 -7.98
C ASP A 89 13.91 7.31 -8.15
N ASP A 90 14.20 8.06 -9.23
CA ASP A 90 13.53 9.32 -9.54
C ASP A 90 12.04 9.12 -9.85
N SER A 91 11.72 8.09 -10.66
CA SER A 91 10.34 7.72 -10.97
C SER A 91 9.57 7.27 -9.72
N LEU A 92 10.22 6.51 -8.83
CA LEU A 92 9.61 6.10 -7.56
C LEU A 92 9.38 7.32 -6.66
N GLN A 93 10.36 8.21 -6.54
CA GLN A 93 10.27 9.40 -5.70
C GLN A 93 9.11 10.31 -6.14
N GLN A 94 8.95 10.57 -7.43
CA GLN A 94 7.84 11.39 -7.95
C GLN A 94 6.46 10.82 -7.62
N GLN A 95 6.32 9.49 -7.53
CA GLN A 95 5.08 8.85 -7.15
C GLN A 95 4.83 8.95 -5.64
N LEU A 96 5.87 8.80 -4.83
CA LEU A 96 5.80 8.97 -3.38
C LEU A 96 5.51 10.42 -2.99
N ASP A 97 6.03 11.39 -3.72
CA ASP A 97 5.75 12.81 -3.51
C ASP A 97 4.25 13.09 -3.70
N LYS A 98 3.63 12.56 -4.76
CA LYS A 98 2.18 12.71 -5.00
C LYS A 98 1.33 12.10 -3.88
N LEU A 99 1.71 10.91 -3.41
CA LEU A 99 1.03 10.26 -2.28
C LEU A 99 1.16 11.11 -1.01
N THR A 100 2.36 11.63 -0.77
CA THR A 100 2.67 12.46 0.40
C THR A 100 1.93 13.80 0.37
N ASP A 101 1.87 14.45 -0.80
CA ASP A 101 1.09 15.67 -1.02
C ASP A 101 -0.40 15.44 -0.75
N PHE A 102 -0.95 14.31 -1.22
CA PHE A 102 -2.32 13.91 -0.92
C PHE A 102 -2.55 13.77 0.59
N ILE A 103 -1.67 13.05 1.29
CA ILE A 103 -1.76 12.87 2.74
C ILE A 103 -1.77 14.23 3.43
N TYR A 104 -0.80 15.10 3.13
CA TYR A 104 -0.72 16.44 3.74
C TYR A 104 -1.95 17.29 3.45
N GLY A 105 -2.55 17.16 2.26
CA GLY A 105 -3.83 17.77 1.91
C GLY A 105 -4.96 17.35 2.87
N GLN A 106 -5.08 16.05 3.17
CA GLN A 106 -6.09 15.54 4.10
C GLN A 106 -5.87 16.03 5.55
N LEU A 107 -4.60 16.11 5.99
CA LEU A 107 -4.28 16.61 7.33
C LEU A 107 -4.63 18.10 7.49
N ASN A 108 -4.45 18.91 6.44
CA ASN A 108 -4.76 20.34 6.48
C ASN A 108 -6.27 20.62 6.46
N LEU A 109 -7.07 19.79 5.79
CA LEU A 109 -8.54 19.92 5.78
C LEU A 109 -9.17 19.58 7.13
N SER A 110 -8.54 18.71 7.93
CA SER A 110 -9.05 18.32 9.26
C SER A 110 -8.89 19.40 10.36
N LYS A 111 -8.23 20.52 10.05
CA LYS A 111 -8.01 21.65 10.98
C LYS A 111 -9.00 22.81 10.80
N GLY A 112 -9.97 22.69 9.89
CA GLY A 112 -10.99 23.70 9.59
C GLY A 112 -12.27 23.54 10.39
#